data_AF-A0AAV8ZPY2-F1
#
_entry.id   AF-A0AAV8ZPY2-F1
#
_cell.length_a   1.000
_cell.length_b   1.000
_cell.length_c   1.000
_cell.angle_alpha   90.00
_cell.angle_beta   90.00
_cell.angle_gamma   90.00
#
_symmetry.space_group_name_H-M   'P 1'
#
loop_
_entity.id
_entity.type
_entity.pdbx_description
1 polymer ?
#
loop_
_entity_poly.entity_id
_entity_poly.type
_entity_poly.pdbx_seq_one_letter_code
_entity_poly.pdbx_strand_id
1 'polypeptide(L)'
;MYSRRGKYNKKNKHFHKGSKFQNRTFHRKKEYRHQDQLTEVEVGITEFVSNLEGFSGIIKARYSDFHVNEINLDGSVAKLTNIRVPKDFISKVEKFDYKEVIISPLDLLPQEKWDAIKNLLNSENDDKVNLEADNLSKEDRIKIHDCIKSHFGQKVVASTVMVEEKKYMQFKKFNKADLDRMKKGIFVFSGQRTKENMYIFLVYKEALDTMDACLKISDCLRMSPANFTYAGVKDKRAKTTQWFCVRKVEPWKLLNRTKLLRNVKIGNFSFNDVPLKLGQLQGNKFRIALRNVTGSDELINQAMNQIKENGFINFYGLQRFGNDKEVPTFQIGVNLLLGKWKEAAQLILKPKTSDDPFEDVSKAKKIYSETGDAGKAYGVLEKK
;
A
#
# COMPACT_ATOMS: atom_id res chain seq x y z
N MET A 1 -6.20 -13.00 -64.55
CA MET A 1 -7.52 -12.41 -64.83
C MET A 1 -7.77 -11.23 -63.90
N TYR A 2 -7.92 -10.05 -64.51
CA TYR A 2 -8.54 -8.79 -64.08
C TYR A 2 -9.30 -8.78 -62.72
N SER A 3 -8.98 -7.91 -61.75
CA SER A 3 -9.27 -6.45 -61.63
C SER A 3 -10.68 -6.10 -61.12
N ARG A 4 -10.75 -5.38 -59.98
CA ARG A 4 -11.42 -4.06 -59.76
C ARG A 4 -11.36 -3.71 -58.24
N ARG A 5 -10.53 -2.74 -57.80
CA ARG A 5 -10.88 -1.32 -57.48
C ARG A 5 -12.29 -1.20 -56.83
N GLY A 6 -12.51 -0.79 -55.58
CA GLY A 6 -11.89 0.22 -54.71
C GLY A 6 -12.89 1.37 -54.49
N LYS A 7 -13.22 1.74 -53.24
CA LYS A 7 -13.60 3.10 -52.80
C LYS A 7 -13.75 3.23 -51.27
N TYR A 8 -13.06 4.26 -50.76
CA TYR A 8 -13.02 4.88 -49.43
C TYR A 8 -14.34 4.95 -48.62
N ASN A 9 -14.28 4.82 -47.28
CA ASN A 9 -14.33 6.00 -46.40
C ASN A 9 -13.92 5.77 -44.93
N LYS A 10 -13.17 6.73 -44.39
CA LYS A 10 -12.73 6.90 -43.00
C LYS A 10 -13.92 7.21 -42.09
N LYS A 11 -13.93 6.70 -40.85
CA LYS A 11 -14.20 7.49 -39.61
C LYS A 11 -13.98 6.67 -38.33
N ASN A 12 -13.03 7.19 -37.53
CA ASN A 12 -12.86 7.12 -36.07
C ASN A 12 -13.09 5.79 -35.33
N LYS A 13 -12.00 5.04 -35.12
CA LYS A 13 -11.82 4.22 -33.91
C LYS A 13 -10.70 4.83 -33.07
N HIS A 14 -11.06 5.56 -32.02
CA HIS A 14 -10.13 5.86 -30.93
C HIS A 14 -9.80 4.56 -30.21
N PHE A 15 -8.71 3.92 -30.62
CA PHE A 15 -8.05 2.91 -29.80
C PHE A 15 -7.27 3.64 -28.71
N HIS A 16 -7.72 3.51 -27.46
CA HIS A 16 -6.89 3.77 -26.29
C HIS A 16 -5.64 2.89 -26.40
N LYS A 17 -4.48 3.53 -26.63
CA LYS A 17 -3.18 2.88 -26.54
C LYS A 17 -3.00 2.40 -25.12
N GLY A 18 -2.96 1.07 -24.96
CA GLY A 18 -2.53 0.44 -23.73
C GLY A 18 -1.17 0.97 -23.29
N SER A 19 -1.01 1.14 -21.99
CA SER A 19 0.23 1.52 -21.32
C SER A 19 1.35 0.56 -21.76
N LYS A 20 2.24 1.03 -22.64
CA LYS A 20 3.50 0.37 -22.93
C LYS A 20 4.41 0.55 -21.71
N PHE A 21 4.29 -0.33 -20.72
CA PHE A 21 5.39 -0.55 -19.78
C PHE A 21 6.51 -1.23 -20.56
N GLN A 22 7.52 -0.45 -20.93
CA GLN A 22 8.77 -0.98 -21.45
C GLN A 22 9.37 -1.92 -20.39
N ASN A 23 9.69 -3.14 -20.83
CA ASN A 23 10.49 -4.10 -20.10
C ASN A 23 11.74 -3.42 -19.55
N ARG A 24 11.77 -3.13 -18.25
CA ARG A 24 13.02 -2.80 -17.56
C ARG A 24 13.85 -4.07 -17.55
N THR A 25 14.86 -4.11 -18.41
CA THR A 25 15.98 -5.05 -18.36
C THR A 25 16.68 -4.88 -17.02
N PHE A 26 16.23 -5.62 -16.00
CA PHE A 26 17.02 -5.87 -14.81
C PHE A 26 18.09 -6.86 -15.19
N HIS A 27 19.34 -6.41 -15.27
CA HIS A 27 20.60 -7.08 -14.88
C HIS A 27 21.75 -6.32 -15.58
N ARG A 28 22.26 -5.27 -14.94
CA ARG A 28 23.55 -4.67 -15.31
C ARG A 28 24.38 -4.56 -14.03
N LYS A 29 25.63 -5.05 -14.07
CA LYS A 29 26.58 -5.03 -12.95
C LYS A 29 26.65 -3.60 -12.41
N LYS A 30 26.26 -3.39 -11.14
CA LYS A 30 26.67 -2.20 -10.41
C LYS A 30 28.19 -2.27 -10.30
N GLU A 31 28.90 -1.33 -10.92
CA GLU A 31 30.28 -1.07 -10.55
C GLU A 31 30.26 -0.69 -9.06
N TYR A 32 30.98 -1.46 -8.24
CA TYR A 32 31.20 -1.12 -6.85
C TYR A 32 32.16 0.07 -6.84
N ARG A 33 31.60 1.28 -6.77
CA ARG A 33 32.39 2.49 -6.54
C ARG A 33 32.80 2.51 -5.08
N HIS A 34 34.09 2.73 -4.83
CA HIS A 34 34.60 3.00 -3.50
C HIS A 34 33.82 4.20 -2.93
N GLN A 35 33.06 3.95 -1.87
CA GLN A 35 32.37 5.00 -1.12
C GLN A 35 33.21 5.25 0.12
N ASP A 36 33.77 6.44 0.25
CA ASP A 36 34.27 6.89 1.55
C ASP A 36 33.06 7.10 2.45
N GLN A 37 32.94 6.24 3.45
CA GLN A 37 31.85 6.25 4.42
C GLN A 37 32.28 7.00 5.68
N LEU A 38 31.29 7.57 6.38
CA LEU A 38 31.50 8.11 7.72
C LEU A 38 31.92 6.98 8.67
N THR A 39 32.89 7.28 9.53
CA THR A 39 33.32 6.41 10.61
C THR A 39 32.51 6.68 11.89
N GLU A 40 32.51 5.72 12.82
CA GLU A 40 31.84 5.84 14.12
C GLU A 40 32.38 7.02 14.94
N VAL A 41 33.69 7.22 14.95
CA VAL A 41 34.36 8.31 15.67
C VAL A 41 33.94 9.69 15.13
N GLU A 42 33.79 9.84 13.81
CA GLU A 42 33.36 11.10 13.19
C GLU A 42 31.95 11.52 13.59
N VAL A 43 31.14 10.61 14.13
CA VAL A 43 29.77 10.87 14.59
C VAL A 43 29.61 10.69 16.10
N GLY A 44 30.72 10.60 16.84
CA GLY A 44 30.72 10.54 18.31
C GLY A 44 30.37 9.18 18.90
N ILE A 45 30.50 8.10 18.14
CA ILE A 45 30.37 6.72 18.63
C ILE A 45 31.78 6.24 18.99
N THR A 46 32.17 6.40 20.25
CA THR A 46 33.55 6.13 20.72
C THR A 46 33.65 5.11 21.84
N GLU A 47 32.58 4.95 22.62
CA GLU A 47 32.61 4.19 23.87
C GLU A 47 31.90 2.83 23.76
N PHE A 48 32.34 1.90 24.61
CA PHE A 48 31.71 0.59 24.82
C PHE A 48 31.33 0.41 26.29
N VAL A 49 30.31 -0.41 26.55
CA VAL A 49 29.94 -0.80 27.93
C VAL A 49 30.93 -1.83 28.51
N SER A 50 31.44 -2.70 27.64
CA SER A 50 32.33 -3.80 28.00
C SER A 50 33.78 -3.46 27.68
N ASN A 51 34.69 -3.90 28.54
CA ASN A 51 36.15 -3.82 28.33
C ASN A 51 36.74 -5.11 27.73
N LEU A 52 35.89 -6.05 27.29
CA LEU A 52 36.33 -7.28 26.63
C LEU A 52 37.04 -6.96 25.30
N GLU A 53 37.95 -7.84 24.90
CA GLU A 53 38.57 -7.76 23.57
C GLU A 53 37.52 -7.91 22.47
N GLY A 54 37.62 -7.07 21.44
CA GLY A 54 36.75 -7.13 20.27
C GLY A 54 37.08 -8.31 19.36
N PHE A 55 36.09 -8.79 18.62
CA PHE A 55 36.28 -9.78 17.56
C PHE A 55 35.60 -9.32 16.28
N SER A 56 36.00 -9.89 15.14
CA SER A 56 35.44 -9.57 13.84
C SER A 56 34.33 -10.55 13.46
N GLY A 57 33.37 -10.07 12.67
CA GLY A 57 32.30 -10.86 12.08
C GLY A 57 31.58 -10.08 11.00
N ILE A 58 31.10 -10.78 9.98
CA ILE A 58 30.39 -10.20 8.84
C ILE A 58 28.89 -10.17 9.15
N ILE A 59 28.34 -8.96 9.29
CA ILE A 59 26.90 -8.74 9.41
C ILE A 59 26.24 -8.60 8.03
N LYS A 60 24.99 -9.08 7.90
CA LYS A 60 24.18 -8.95 6.67
C LYS A 60 24.87 -9.53 5.42
N ALA A 61 25.73 -10.56 5.57
CA ALA A 61 26.38 -11.26 4.45
C ALA A 61 25.33 -11.71 3.41
N ARG A 62 24.22 -12.27 3.88
CA ARG A 62 22.96 -12.43 3.13
C ARG A 62 21.85 -11.60 3.81
N TYR A 63 20.85 -11.16 3.05
CA TYR A 63 19.67 -10.49 3.66
C TYR A 63 18.90 -11.42 4.61
N SER A 64 19.02 -12.75 4.43
CA SER A 64 18.46 -13.76 5.31
C SER A 64 19.21 -13.93 6.63
N ASP A 65 20.38 -13.32 6.79
CA ASP A 65 21.11 -13.33 8.06
C ASP A 65 20.57 -12.26 9.03
N PHE A 66 19.64 -11.42 8.58
CA PHE A 66 19.07 -10.33 9.37
C PHE A 66 17.55 -10.39 9.32
N HIS A 67 16.94 -10.85 10.42
CA HIS A 67 15.50 -10.99 10.57
C HIS A 67 14.98 -9.94 11.54
N VAL A 68 13.86 -9.31 11.19
CA VAL A 68 13.20 -8.30 12.03
C VAL A 68 11.72 -8.63 12.13
N ASN A 69 11.22 -8.83 13.34
CA ASN A 69 9.79 -9.02 13.60
C ASN A 69 9.32 -7.89 14.51
N GLU A 70 8.36 -7.09 14.05
CA GLU A 70 7.76 -6.03 14.85
C GLU A 70 7.11 -6.59 16.12
N ILE A 71 7.17 -5.84 17.22
CA ILE A 71 6.50 -6.12 18.47
C ILE A 71 5.42 -5.06 18.66
N ASN A 72 4.16 -5.49 18.70
CA ASN A 72 3.02 -4.60 18.91
C ASN A 72 2.96 -4.03 20.33
N LEU A 73 2.04 -3.08 20.54
CA LEU A 73 1.79 -2.46 21.85
C LEU A 73 1.35 -3.45 22.94
N ASP A 74 0.81 -4.61 22.55
CA ASP A 74 0.44 -5.72 23.45
C ASP A 74 1.57 -6.73 23.69
N GLY A 75 2.77 -6.47 23.16
CA GLY A 75 3.92 -7.39 23.23
C GLY A 75 3.88 -8.54 22.21
N SER A 76 2.84 -8.63 21.37
CA SER A 76 2.75 -9.69 20.36
C SER A 76 3.81 -9.51 19.26
N VAL A 77 4.54 -10.58 18.97
CA VAL A 77 5.57 -10.59 17.93
C VAL A 77 4.95 -10.92 16.58
N ALA A 78 5.11 -10.04 15.61
CA ALA A 78 4.65 -10.19 14.24
C ALA A 78 5.22 -11.46 13.59
N LYS A 79 4.40 -12.50 13.47
CA LYS A 79 4.76 -13.77 12.82
C LYS A 79 3.69 -14.14 11.80
N LEU A 80 4.07 -14.20 10.53
CA LEU A 80 3.17 -14.62 9.47
C LEU A 80 2.93 -16.13 9.56
N THR A 81 1.79 -16.51 10.15
CA THR A 81 1.39 -17.92 10.38
C THR A 81 0.23 -18.35 9.50
N ASN A 82 -0.60 -17.41 9.06
CA ASN A 82 -1.80 -17.70 8.29
C ASN A 82 -1.86 -16.83 7.03
N ILE A 83 -1.78 -17.47 5.86
CA ILE A 83 -1.88 -16.82 4.55
C ILE A 83 -3.24 -17.01 3.89
N ARG A 84 -4.27 -17.40 4.66
CA ARG A 84 -5.65 -17.54 4.22
C ARG A 84 -6.48 -16.38 4.75
N VAL A 85 -7.58 -16.09 4.06
CA VAL A 85 -8.60 -15.18 4.55
C VAL A 85 -9.38 -15.91 5.65
N PRO A 86 -9.50 -15.36 6.87
CA PRO A 86 -10.35 -15.98 7.88
C PRO A 86 -11.80 -16.02 7.39
N LYS A 87 -12.52 -17.11 7.69
CA LYS A 87 -13.87 -17.37 7.15
C LYS A 87 -14.86 -16.25 7.52
N ASP A 88 -14.62 -15.61 8.66
CA ASP A 88 -15.45 -14.52 9.19
C ASP A 88 -15.32 -13.20 8.40
N PHE A 89 -14.32 -13.09 7.50
CA PHE A 89 -14.16 -11.96 6.56
C PHE A 89 -14.87 -12.19 5.22
N ILE A 90 -15.50 -13.34 5.02
CA ILE A 90 -16.52 -13.48 3.99
C ILE A 90 -17.71 -12.67 4.50
N SER A 91 -17.73 -11.38 4.13
CA SER A 91 -18.77 -10.39 4.36
C SER A 91 -19.93 -10.86 5.25
N LYS A 92 -20.06 -10.26 6.44
CA LYS A 92 -21.33 -10.11 7.16
C LYS A 92 -22.35 -9.29 6.36
N VAL A 93 -22.55 -9.62 5.09
CA VAL A 93 -23.82 -9.41 4.42
C VAL A 93 -24.37 -10.82 4.39
N GLU A 94 -25.17 -11.18 5.40
CA GLU A 94 -26.07 -12.32 5.25
C GLU A 94 -26.83 -12.08 3.95
N LYS A 95 -26.48 -12.84 2.92
CA LYS A 95 -27.24 -12.84 1.68
C LYS A 95 -28.48 -13.66 1.98
N PHE A 96 -29.55 -12.98 2.35
CA PHE A 96 -30.86 -13.61 2.44
C PHE A 96 -31.32 -13.97 1.03
N ASP A 97 -31.72 -15.22 0.80
CA ASP A 97 -32.38 -15.56 -0.45
C ASP A 97 -33.77 -14.91 -0.44
N TYR A 98 -34.01 -13.97 -1.35
CA TYR A 98 -35.33 -13.32 -1.50
C TYR A 98 -36.48 -14.33 -1.65
N LYS A 99 -36.20 -15.58 -2.06
CA LYS A 99 -37.19 -16.65 -2.15
C LYS A 99 -37.69 -17.14 -0.79
N GLU A 100 -36.88 -17.04 0.25
CA GLU A 100 -37.22 -17.47 1.61
C GLU A 100 -37.95 -16.37 2.39
N VAL A 101 -37.88 -15.12 1.91
CA VAL A 101 -38.46 -13.93 2.55
C VAL A 101 -39.86 -13.64 2.01
N ILE A 102 -40.85 -14.20 2.72
CA ILE A 102 -42.28 -14.08 2.37
C ILE A 102 -42.77 -12.65 2.61
N ILE A 103 -42.47 -12.08 3.78
CA ILE A 103 -42.89 -10.74 4.20
C ILE A 103 -41.81 -9.72 3.85
N SER A 104 -42.21 -8.52 3.43
CA SER A 104 -41.29 -7.41 3.17
C SER A 104 -40.41 -7.15 4.39
N PRO A 105 -39.08 -7.17 4.25
CA PRO A 105 -38.16 -7.01 5.37
C PRO A 105 -38.01 -5.55 5.83
N LEU A 106 -38.77 -4.62 5.24
CA LEU A 106 -38.72 -3.19 5.55
C LEU A 106 -40.12 -2.57 5.42
N ASP A 107 -40.63 -1.95 6.49
CA ASP A 107 -41.96 -1.31 6.49
C ASP A 107 -42.11 -0.22 5.42
N LEU A 108 -41.00 0.47 5.10
CA LEU A 108 -40.93 1.50 4.07
C LEU A 108 -41.07 0.95 2.63
N LEU A 109 -41.01 -0.38 2.47
CA LEU A 109 -41.23 -1.05 1.20
C LEU A 109 -42.53 -1.88 1.34
N PRO A 110 -43.67 -1.39 0.84
CA PRO A 110 -44.94 -2.10 0.95
C PRO A 110 -44.86 -3.51 0.38
N GLN A 111 -45.58 -4.45 1.00
CA GLN A 111 -45.59 -5.87 0.59
C GLN A 111 -45.88 -6.05 -0.91
N GLU A 112 -46.85 -5.30 -1.45
CA GLU A 112 -47.20 -5.31 -2.87
C GLU A 112 -45.97 -5.02 -3.76
N LYS A 113 -45.14 -4.05 -3.37
CA LYS A 113 -43.93 -3.69 -4.12
C LYS A 113 -42.83 -4.73 -3.95
N TRP A 114 -42.68 -5.31 -2.76
CA TRP A 114 -41.75 -6.41 -2.51
C TRP A 114 -42.05 -7.62 -3.40
N ASP A 115 -43.32 -8.03 -3.48
CA ASP A 115 -43.75 -9.15 -4.31
C ASP A 115 -43.60 -8.84 -5.81
N ALA A 116 -43.93 -7.62 -6.23
CA ALA A 116 -43.68 -7.16 -7.60
C ALA A 116 -42.18 -7.21 -7.97
N ILE A 117 -41.29 -6.83 -7.05
CA ILE A 117 -39.84 -6.90 -7.26
C ILE A 117 -39.35 -8.35 -7.33
N LYS A 118 -39.91 -9.27 -6.52
CA LYS A 118 -39.62 -10.71 -6.63
C LYS A 118 -40.01 -11.25 -8.01
N ASN A 119 -41.14 -10.81 -8.54
CA ASN A 119 -41.65 -11.23 -9.85
C ASN A 119 -40.87 -10.66 -11.04
N LEU A 120 -40.14 -9.54 -10.90
CA LEU A 120 -39.28 -8.99 -11.96
C LEU A 120 -38.25 -10.01 -12.49
N LEU A 121 -37.83 -10.96 -11.66
CA LEU A 121 -36.85 -11.96 -12.08
C LEU A 121 -37.45 -13.07 -12.96
N ASN A 122 -38.76 -13.28 -12.85
CA ASN A 122 -39.51 -14.26 -13.63
C ASN A 122 -40.08 -13.67 -14.93
N SER A 123 -40.10 -12.33 -15.06
CA SER A 123 -40.52 -11.68 -16.30
C SER A 123 -39.43 -11.79 -17.39
N GLU A 124 -39.88 -12.03 -18.62
CA GLU A 124 -39.06 -12.00 -19.84
C GLU A 124 -38.88 -10.58 -20.39
N ASN A 125 -39.71 -9.62 -19.97
CA ASN A 125 -39.69 -8.23 -20.42
C ASN A 125 -38.82 -7.34 -19.50
N ASP A 126 -38.40 -6.18 -20.02
CA ASP A 126 -37.68 -5.13 -19.28
C ASP A 126 -38.62 -4.34 -18.33
N ASP A 127 -39.40 -5.07 -17.54
CA ASP A 127 -40.38 -4.52 -16.61
C ASP A 127 -39.70 -3.73 -15.47
N LYS A 128 -40.44 -2.77 -14.95
CA LYS A 128 -39.98 -1.85 -13.90
C LYS A 128 -41.05 -1.73 -12.83
N VAL A 129 -40.62 -1.76 -11.57
CA VAL A 129 -41.47 -1.46 -10.43
C VAL A 129 -41.11 -0.08 -9.91
N ASN A 130 -42.09 0.79 -9.72
CA ASN A 130 -41.89 2.12 -9.14
C ASN A 130 -42.54 2.20 -7.75
N LEU A 131 -41.84 2.87 -6.84
CA LEU A 131 -42.30 3.27 -5.51
C LEU A 131 -42.20 4.80 -5.43
N GLU A 132 -43.31 5.49 -5.15
CA GLU A 132 -43.33 6.94 -4.94
C GLU A 132 -42.46 7.30 -3.71
N ALA A 133 -41.61 8.30 -3.86
CA ALA A 133 -40.53 8.60 -2.93
C ALA A 133 -40.42 10.09 -2.58
N ASP A 134 -41.47 10.89 -2.85
CA ASP A 134 -41.50 12.32 -2.50
C ASP A 134 -41.51 12.53 -0.98
N ASN A 135 -42.22 11.68 -0.25
CA ASN A 135 -42.28 11.70 1.21
C ASN A 135 -41.12 10.93 1.87
N LEU A 136 -40.22 10.33 1.08
CA LEU A 136 -39.09 9.57 1.60
C LEU A 136 -37.84 10.45 1.72
N SER A 137 -37.25 10.46 2.92
CA SER A 137 -35.98 11.13 3.13
C SER A 137 -34.87 10.49 2.27
N LYS A 138 -33.72 11.16 2.18
CA LYS A 138 -32.53 10.55 1.55
C LYS A 138 -32.10 9.28 2.28
N GLU A 139 -32.23 9.24 3.60
CA GLU A 139 -31.85 8.10 4.44
C GLU A 139 -32.80 6.91 4.25
N ASP A 140 -34.09 7.15 4.06
CA ASP A 140 -35.07 6.08 3.83
C ASP A 140 -34.86 5.42 2.45
N ARG A 141 -34.58 6.22 1.42
CA ARG A 141 -34.22 5.70 0.09
C ARG A 141 -32.96 4.86 0.11
N ILE A 142 -32.00 5.21 0.97
CA ILE A 142 -30.78 4.44 1.21
C ILE A 142 -31.12 3.09 1.86
N LYS A 143 -31.94 3.06 2.91
CA LYS A 143 -32.37 1.81 3.57
C LYS A 143 -33.04 0.85 2.60
N ILE A 144 -33.94 1.36 1.75
CA ILE A 144 -34.62 0.57 0.71
C ILE A 144 -33.60 0.01 -0.29
N HIS A 145 -32.64 0.82 -0.75
CA HIS A 145 -31.59 0.36 -1.67
C HIS A 145 -30.74 -0.76 -1.07
N ASP A 146 -30.32 -0.62 0.19
CA ASP A 146 -29.51 -1.61 0.90
C ASP A 146 -30.28 -2.90 1.16
N CYS A 147 -31.58 -2.79 1.46
CA CYS A 147 -32.51 -3.91 1.56
C CYS A 147 -32.56 -4.71 0.26
N ILE A 148 -32.82 -4.06 -0.88
CA ILE A 148 -32.87 -4.74 -2.20
C ILE A 148 -31.54 -5.42 -2.52
N LYS A 149 -30.43 -4.74 -2.27
CA LYS A 149 -29.09 -5.30 -2.54
C LYS A 149 -28.77 -6.52 -1.69
N SER A 150 -29.19 -6.54 -0.43
CA SER A 150 -28.92 -7.64 0.50
C SER A 150 -29.68 -8.92 0.12
N HIS A 151 -30.90 -8.78 -0.43
CA HIS A 151 -31.77 -9.91 -0.78
C HIS A 151 -31.67 -10.36 -2.24
N PHE A 152 -31.54 -9.42 -3.18
CA PHE A 152 -31.51 -9.72 -4.62
C PHE A 152 -30.09 -9.69 -5.22
N GLY A 153 -29.11 -9.19 -4.47
CA GLY A 153 -27.71 -9.11 -4.90
C GLY A 153 -27.57 -8.24 -6.16
N GLN A 154 -26.97 -8.81 -7.21
CA GLN A 154 -26.82 -8.15 -8.51
C GLN A 154 -27.99 -8.39 -9.45
N LYS A 155 -29.04 -9.12 -9.05
CA LYS A 155 -30.13 -9.50 -9.97
C LYS A 155 -31.12 -8.35 -10.20
N VAL A 156 -31.27 -7.46 -9.22
CA VAL A 156 -32.17 -6.29 -9.26
C VAL A 156 -31.36 -5.02 -8.99
N VAL A 157 -31.66 -3.95 -9.72
CA VAL A 157 -31.07 -2.62 -9.56
C VAL A 157 -32.14 -1.66 -9.08
N ALA A 158 -31.85 -0.91 -8.01
CA ALA A 158 -32.68 0.18 -7.50
C ALA A 158 -32.06 1.53 -7.90
N SER A 159 -32.85 2.46 -8.40
CA SER A 159 -32.42 3.81 -8.78
C SER A 159 -33.49 4.85 -8.46
N THR A 160 -33.11 6.04 -8.00
CA THR A 160 -34.06 7.15 -7.88
C THR A 160 -34.16 7.90 -9.21
N VAL A 161 -35.39 8.13 -9.67
CA VAL A 161 -35.70 8.87 -10.91
C VAL A 161 -36.73 9.96 -10.62
N MET A 162 -36.67 11.06 -11.37
CA MET A 162 -37.71 12.08 -11.39
C MET A 162 -38.63 11.78 -12.58
N VAL A 163 -39.94 11.72 -12.34
CA VAL A 163 -40.96 11.55 -13.40
C VAL A 163 -42.05 12.57 -13.10
N GLU A 164 -42.31 13.47 -14.06
CA GLU A 164 -43.38 14.49 -13.94
C GLU A 164 -43.30 15.26 -12.60
N GLU A 165 -42.10 15.75 -12.28
CA GLU A 165 -41.78 16.53 -11.06
C GLU A 165 -41.88 15.77 -9.73
N LYS A 166 -42.26 14.49 -9.75
CA LYS A 166 -42.28 13.60 -8.57
C LYS A 166 -41.08 12.65 -8.52
N LYS A 167 -40.61 12.34 -7.31
CA LYS A 167 -39.53 11.36 -7.07
C LYS A 167 -40.09 9.95 -6.98
N TYR A 168 -39.44 9.03 -7.71
CA TYR A 168 -39.71 7.60 -7.61
C TYR A 168 -38.42 6.81 -7.37
N MET A 169 -38.53 5.76 -6.57
CA MET A 169 -37.59 4.66 -6.50
C MET A 169 -38.00 3.61 -7.55
N GLN A 170 -37.21 3.46 -8.60
CA GLN A 170 -37.42 2.50 -9.67
C GLN A 170 -36.54 1.26 -9.49
N PHE A 171 -37.15 0.08 -9.58
CA PHE A 171 -36.51 -1.23 -9.49
C PHE A 171 -36.63 -1.96 -10.83
N LYS A 172 -35.53 -2.53 -11.31
CA LYS A 172 -35.49 -3.27 -12.58
C LYS A 172 -34.50 -4.44 -12.53
N LYS A 173 -34.64 -5.38 -13.46
CA LYS A 173 -33.67 -6.46 -13.66
C LYS A 173 -32.32 -5.91 -14.10
N PHE A 174 -31.24 -6.49 -13.59
CA PHE A 174 -29.89 -6.10 -13.98
C PHE A 174 -29.58 -6.50 -15.41
N ASN A 175 -29.09 -5.56 -16.22
CA ASN A 175 -28.71 -5.83 -17.61
C ASN A 175 -27.27 -5.37 -17.95
N LYS A 176 -26.84 -5.67 -19.17
CA LYS A 176 -25.47 -5.37 -19.65
C LYS A 176 -25.16 -3.87 -19.71
N ALA A 177 -26.18 -3.01 -19.87
CA ALA A 177 -26.01 -1.55 -19.84
C ALA A 177 -25.73 -1.03 -18.42
N ASP A 178 -26.26 -1.70 -17.39
CA ASP A 178 -25.97 -1.40 -15.99
C ASP A 178 -24.52 -1.72 -15.64
N LEU A 179 -23.98 -2.83 -16.18
CA LEU A 179 -22.55 -3.17 -16.06
C LEU A 179 -21.64 -2.07 -16.61
N ASP A 180 -22.01 -1.46 -17.74
CA ASP A 180 -21.24 -0.37 -18.36
C ASP A 180 -21.36 0.95 -17.59
N ARG A 181 -22.52 1.25 -16.97
CA ARG A 181 -22.65 2.37 -16.02
C ARG A 181 -21.82 2.15 -14.76
N MET A 182 -21.73 0.91 -14.29
CA MET A 182 -20.90 0.52 -13.14
C MET A 182 -19.40 0.71 -13.43
N LYS A 183 -18.96 0.37 -14.65
CA LYS A 183 -17.59 0.61 -15.13
C LYS A 183 -17.28 2.10 -15.33
N LYS A 184 -18.28 2.92 -15.68
CA LYS A 184 -18.16 4.37 -15.86
C LYS A 184 -18.26 5.18 -14.56
N GLY A 185 -18.38 4.53 -13.40
CA GLY A 185 -18.33 5.20 -12.10
C GLY A 185 -19.56 6.04 -11.73
N ILE A 186 -20.68 5.90 -12.46
CA ILE A 186 -21.89 6.71 -12.25
C ILE A 186 -22.75 6.20 -11.08
N PHE A 187 -22.50 4.98 -10.57
CA PHE A 187 -23.01 4.57 -9.27
C PHE A 187 -22.13 5.16 -8.17
N VAL A 188 -22.42 6.42 -7.83
CA VAL A 188 -21.96 7.04 -6.60
C VAL A 188 -22.58 6.24 -5.45
N PHE A 189 -21.75 5.46 -4.77
CA PHE A 189 -22.06 4.80 -3.51
C PHE A 189 -22.40 5.89 -2.47
N SER A 190 -23.66 6.32 -2.41
CA SER A 190 -24.20 7.09 -1.30
C SER A 190 -25.16 6.20 -0.55
N GLY A 191 -24.74 5.65 0.59
CA GLY A 191 -25.69 4.91 1.41
C GLY A 191 -25.22 4.25 2.69
N GLN A 192 -23.92 4.05 2.92
CA GLN A 192 -23.45 3.75 4.27
C GLN A 192 -22.04 4.29 4.37
N ARG A 193 -21.86 5.37 5.14
CA ARG A 193 -20.64 5.48 5.95
C ARG A 193 -20.73 4.38 7.00
N THR A 194 -20.66 3.11 6.58
CA THR A 194 -20.16 2.08 7.46
C THR A 194 -18.80 2.60 7.90
N LYS A 195 -18.54 2.58 9.21
CA LYS A 195 -17.21 2.76 9.79
C LYS A 195 -16.21 2.17 8.79
N GLU A 196 -15.37 2.98 8.14
CA GLU A 196 -14.59 2.49 6.99
C GLU A 196 -13.86 1.22 7.44
N ASN A 197 -14.30 0.03 6.99
CA ASN A 197 -13.75 -1.22 7.53
C ASN A 197 -12.24 -1.18 7.33
N MET A 198 -11.50 -1.17 8.44
CA MET A 198 -10.05 -1.22 8.44
C MET A 198 -9.63 -2.62 8.84
N TYR A 199 -8.62 -3.11 8.13
CA TYR A 199 -8.09 -4.43 8.35
C TYR A 199 -6.61 -4.32 8.67
N ILE A 200 -6.22 -4.86 9.83
CA ILE A 200 -4.83 -5.10 10.14
C ILE A 200 -4.41 -6.45 9.55
N PHE A 201 -3.21 -6.50 8.99
CA PHE A 201 -2.63 -7.68 8.41
C PHE A 201 -1.11 -7.64 8.51
N LEU A 202 -0.46 -8.80 8.48
CA LEU A 202 0.98 -8.90 8.46
C LEU A 202 1.51 -8.80 7.03
N VAL A 203 2.58 -8.03 6.87
CA VAL A 203 3.40 -8.00 5.67
C VAL A 203 4.77 -8.59 6.00
N TYR A 204 5.07 -9.73 5.38
CA TYR A 204 6.41 -10.29 5.29
C TYR A 204 7.07 -9.80 4.01
N LYS A 205 8.25 -9.18 4.10
CA LYS A 205 9.03 -8.71 2.95
C LYS A 205 10.47 -9.20 3.01
N GLU A 206 11.06 -9.44 1.84
CA GLU A 206 12.45 -9.87 1.67
C GLU A 206 13.21 -8.87 0.79
N ALA A 207 14.33 -8.33 1.28
CA ALA A 207 15.18 -7.44 0.49
C ALA A 207 14.45 -6.20 -0.10
N LEU A 208 13.41 -5.71 0.58
CA LEU A 208 12.56 -4.59 0.14
C LEU A 208 12.39 -3.56 1.24
N ASP A 209 12.31 -2.29 0.87
CA ASP A 209 11.89 -1.22 1.78
C ASP A 209 10.39 -1.34 2.12
N THR A 210 9.99 -0.76 3.25
CA THR A 210 8.58 -0.76 3.70
C THR A 210 7.68 0.01 2.74
N MET A 211 8.14 1.16 2.26
CA MET A 211 7.42 1.98 1.28
C MET A 211 7.37 1.28 -0.08
N ASP A 212 8.45 0.62 -0.51
CA ASP A 212 8.47 -0.19 -1.73
C ASP A 212 7.44 -1.34 -1.67
N ALA A 213 7.34 -2.02 -0.53
CA ALA A 213 6.34 -3.06 -0.32
C ALA A 213 4.92 -2.48 -0.36
N CYS A 214 4.71 -1.33 0.28
CA CYS A 214 3.43 -0.61 0.27
C CYS A 214 3.01 -0.23 -1.16
N LEU A 215 3.90 0.34 -1.96
CA LEU A 215 3.67 0.71 -3.35
C LEU A 215 3.28 -0.51 -4.20
N LYS A 216 4.05 -1.60 -4.09
CA LYS A 216 3.74 -2.84 -4.81
C LYS A 216 2.37 -3.41 -4.47
N ILE A 217 2.01 -3.41 -3.18
CA ILE A 217 0.70 -3.88 -2.71
C ILE A 217 -0.41 -2.96 -3.24
N SER A 218 -0.23 -1.65 -3.16
CA SER A 218 -1.23 -0.67 -3.59
C SER A 218 -1.45 -0.70 -5.11
N ASP A 219 -0.40 -0.92 -5.90
CA ASP A 219 -0.46 -1.03 -7.36
C ASP A 219 -1.26 -2.26 -7.81
N CYS A 220 -1.07 -3.41 -7.14
CA CYS A 220 -1.88 -4.61 -7.38
C CYS A 220 -3.39 -4.36 -7.18
N LEU A 221 -3.74 -3.38 -6.34
CA LEU A 221 -5.11 -3.00 -6.02
C LEU A 221 -5.60 -1.77 -6.79
N ARG A 222 -4.72 -1.09 -7.53
CA ARG A 222 -4.96 0.21 -8.18
C ARG A 222 -5.48 1.25 -7.19
N MET A 223 -4.82 1.34 -6.05
CA MET A 223 -5.19 2.23 -4.96
C MET A 223 -4.04 3.13 -4.56
N SER A 224 -4.36 4.28 -3.96
CA SER A 224 -3.34 5.14 -3.39
C SER A 224 -2.64 4.44 -2.21
N PRO A 225 -1.30 4.53 -2.10
CA PRO A 225 -0.52 4.10 -0.94
C PRO A 225 -1.00 4.73 0.37
N ALA A 226 -1.62 5.91 0.33
CA ALA A 226 -2.20 6.58 1.49
C ALA A 226 -3.42 5.85 2.11
N ASN A 227 -3.88 4.74 1.50
CA ASN A 227 -4.84 3.83 2.12
C ASN A 227 -4.19 2.78 3.02
N PHE A 228 -2.86 2.71 3.04
CA PHE A 228 -2.09 1.80 3.86
C PHE A 228 -1.35 2.59 4.94
N THR A 229 -1.36 2.05 6.15
CA THR A 229 -0.68 2.62 7.31
C THR A 229 0.10 1.53 8.04
N TYR A 230 1.16 1.91 8.77
CA TYR A 230 2.05 1.00 9.49
C TYR A 230 2.74 1.77 10.62
N ALA A 231 3.22 1.06 11.64
CA ALA A 231 3.80 1.69 12.83
C ALA A 231 5.24 2.17 12.65
N GLY A 232 5.98 1.65 11.67
CA GLY A 232 7.30 2.15 11.33
C GLY A 232 7.93 1.41 10.16
N VAL A 233 8.97 2.02 9.58
CA VAL A 233 9.76 1.41 8.52
C VAL A 233 10.70 0.34 9.08
N LYS A 234 10.97 -0.69 8.29
CA LYS A 234 11.87 -1.82 8.62
C LYS A 234 12.93 -1.98 7.54
N ASP A 235 14.09 -2.49 7.93
CA ASP A 235 15.27 -2.68 7.08
C ASP A 235 14.97 -3.22 5.68
N LYS A 236 15.58 -2.60 4.67
CA LYS A 236 15.55 -3.09 3.29
C LYS A 236 16.34 -4.39 3.13
N ARG A 237 17.59 -4.44 3.60
CA ARG A 237 18.48 -5.62 3.47
C ARG A 237 18.23 -6.61 4.62
N ALA A 238 17.02 -7.14 4.68
CA ALA A 238 16.57 -8.04 5.74
C ALA A 238 15.37 -8.90 5.27
N LYS A 239 15.01 -9.88 6.10
CA LYS A 239 13.67 -10.49 6.11
C LYS A 239 12.87 -9.85 7.23
N THR A 240 11.80 -9.14 6.91
CA THR A 240 11.07 -8.37 7.92
C THR A 240 9.59 -8.72 7.93
N THR A 241 8.99 -8.83 9.11
CA THR A 241 7.54 -8.99 9.29
C THR A 241 7.02 -7.85 10.16
N GLN A 242 5.99 -7.15 9.70
CA GLN A 242 5.39 -6.03 10.40
C GLN A 242 3.89 -5.93 10.12
N TRP A 243 3.17 -5.19 10.95
CA TRP A 243 1.77 -4.92 10.77
C TRP A 243 1.53 -3.76 9.81
N PHE A 244 0.58 -3.96 8.92
CA PHE A 244 -0.01 -2.95 8.07
C PHE A 244 -1.49 -2.88 8.40
N CYS A 245 -2.07 -1.71 8.16
CA CYS A 245 -3.51 -1.50 8.19
C CYS A 245 -3.95 -0.92 6.84
N VAL A 246 -5.02 -1.47 6.27
CA VAL A 246 -5.63 -1.01 5.02
C VAL A 246 -7.08 -0.61 5.24
N ARG A 247 -7.52 0.43 4.56
CA ARG A 247 -8.94 0.83 4.46
C ARG A 247 -9.51 0.57 3.08
N LYS A 248 -10.83 0.40 2.98
CA LYS A 248 -11.59 0.32 1.72
C LYS A 248 -11.24 -0.90 0.84
N VAL A 249 -10.65 -1.95 1.42
CA VAL A 249 -10.31 -3.19 0.71
C VAL A 249 -10.61 -4.40 1.58
N GLU A 250 -11.39 -5.31 1.03
CA GLU A 250 -11.67 -6.58 1.69
C GLU A 250 -10.44 -7.53 1.66
N PRO A 251 -10.15 -8.26 2.75
CA PRO A 251 -8.99 -9.14 2.85
C PRO A 251 -8.83 -10.13 1.70
N TRP A 252 -9.92 -10.73 1.21
CA TRP A 252 -9.85 -11.68 0.09
C TRP A 252 -9.36 -11.03 -1.20
N LYS A 253 -9.78 -9.78 -1.44
CA LYS A 253 -9.39 -9.04 -2.64
C LYS A 253 -7.91 -8.67 -2.55
N LEU A 254 -7.47 -8.20 -1.38
CA LEU A 254 -6.07 -7.90 -1.09
C LEU A 254 -5.18 -9.15 -1.26
N LEU A 255 -5.54 -10.29 -0.66
CA LEU A 255 -4.80 -11.55 -0.79
C LEU A 255 -4.74 -12.05 -2.24
N ASN A 256 -5.87 -12.07 -2.95
CA ASN A 256 -5.92 -12.58 -4.32
C ASN A 256 -5.10 -11.72 -5.30
N ARG A 257 -5.14 -10.39 -5.14
CA ARG A 257 -4.42 -9.46 -6.02
C ARG A 257 -2.92 -9.43 -5.76
N THR A 258 -2.49 -9.78 -4.56
CA THR A 258 -1.07 -9.77 -4.16
C THR A 258 -0.40 -11.15 -4.24
N LYS A 259 -1.15 -12.21 -4.56
CA LYS A 259 -0.66 -13.61 -4.59
C LYS A 259 0.60 -13.83 -5.44
N LEU A 260 0.79 -13.05 -6.51
CA LEU A 260 1.92 -13.16 -7.44
C LEU A 260 3.08 -12.21 -7.10
N LEU A 261 2.98 -11.40 -6.05
CA LEU A 261 4.06 -10.52 -5.63
C LEU A 261 5.25 -11.36 -5.15
N ARG A 262 6.40 -11.18 -5.81
CA ARG A 262 7.66 -11.75 -5.34
C ARG A 262 8.17 -10.94 -4.14
N ASN A 263 8.82 -11.64 -3.22
CA ASN A 263 9.47 -11.08 -2.03
C ASN A 263 8.51 -10.35 -1.07
N VAL A 264 7.19 -10.51 -1.24
CA VAL A 264 6.17 -9.99 -0.34
C VAL A 264 5.16 -11.11 -0.11
N LYS A 265 4.83 -11.39 1.15
CA LYS A 265 3.73 -12.26 1.54
C LYS A 265 2.88 -11.54 2.56
N ILE A 266 1.56 -11.75 2.49
CA ILE A 266 0.62 -11.11 3.41
C ILE A 266 -0.32 -12.13 4.03
N GLY A 267 -0.86 -11.80 5.21
CA GLY A 267 -1.74 -12.71 5.94
C GLY A 267 -2.10 -12.20 7.33
N ASN A 268 -2.59 -13.10 8.19
CA ASN A 268 -2.99 -12.79 9.57
C ASN A 268 -3.96 -11.60 9.64
N PHE A 269 -5.00 -11.62 8.80
CA PHE A 269 -5.99 -10.56 8.73
C PHE A 269 -6.83 -10.52 10.01
N SER A 270 -7.08 -9.31 10.51
CA SER A 270 -7.96 -9.01 11.64
C SER A 270 -8.69 -7.69 11.37
N PHE A 271 -9.84 -7.50 11.99
CA PHE A 271 -10.54 -6.22 11.94
C PHE A 271 -9.84 -5.21 12.87
N ASN A 272 -9.84 -3.94 12.50
CA ASN A 272 -9.39 -2.86 13.37
C ASN A 272 -10.26 -1.61 13.21
N ASP A 273 -10.42 -0.87 14.31
CA ASP A 273 -11.26 0.34 14.31
C ASP A 273 -10.52 1.60 13.87
N VAL A 274 -9.19 1.62 14.04
CA VAL A 274 -8.34 2.80 13.83
C VAL A 274 -7.17 2.48 12.90
N PRO A 275 -6.62 3.44 12.16
CA PRO A 275 -5.39 3.21 11.40
C PRO A 275 -4.21 3.04 12.36
N LEU A 276 -3.17 2.33 11.90
CA LEU A 276 -1.89 2.31 12.59
C LEU A 276 -1.22 3.69 12.45
N LYS A 277 -0.65 4.20 13.53
CA LYS A 277 0.13 5.45 13.54
C LYS A 277 1.61 5.14 13.70
N LEU A 278 2.46 6.00 13.16
CA LEU A 278 3.91 5.92 13.36
C LEU A 278 4.22 5.94 14.87
N GLY A 279 5.10 5.04 15.31
CA GLY A 279 5.46 4.87 16.72
C GLY A 279 4.55 3.94 17.52
N GLN A 280 3.46 3.41 16.95
CA GLN A 280 2.58 2.43 17.64
C GLN A 280 3.15 1.00 17.63
N LEU A 281 4.36 0.85 18.17
CA LEU A 281 5.02 -0.44 18.39
C LEU A 281 5.83 -0.36 19.69
N GLN A 282 6.02 -1.49 20.38
CA GLN A 282 6.94 -1.56 21.52
C GLN A 282 8.40 -1.66 21.06
N GLY A 283 8.64 -2.29 19.92
CA GLY A 283 9.99 -2.50 19.43
C GLY A 283 10.07 -3.54 18.32
N ASN A 284 11.26 -4.12 18.17
CA ASN A 284 11.52 -5.12 17.14
C ASN A 284 12.31 -6.27 17.74
N LYS A 285 11.87 -7.50 17.45
CA LYS A 285 12.64 -8.70 17.74
C LYS A 285 13.60 -8.97 16.58
N PHE A 286 14.89 -8.89 16.88
CA PHE A 286 15.95 -9.19 15.92
C PHE A 286 16.38 -10.65 16.04
N ARG A 287 16.68 -11.26 14.90
CA ARG A 287 17.49 -12.48 14.83
C ARG A 287 18.58 -12.26 13.79
N ILE A 288 19.82 -12.24 14.27
CA ILE A 288 20.99 -11.84 13.49
C ILE A 288 21.95 -13.03 13.47
N ALA A 289 22.49 -13.34 12.29
CA ALA A 289 23.61 -14.25 12.14
C ALA A 289 24.87 -13.45 11.75
N LEU A 290 25.90 -13.54 12.57
CA LEU A 290 27.25 -13.08 12.23
C LEU A 290 27.97 -14.22 11.51
N ARG A 291 28.65 -13.91 10.40
CA ARG A 291 29.40 -14.88 9.59
C ARG A 291 30.90 -14.66 9.74
N ASN A 292 31.71 -15.69 9.54
CA ASN A 292 33.18 -15.61 9.64
C ASN A 292 33.64 -14.93 10.93
N VAL A 293 33.13 -15.41 12.07
CA VAL A 293 33.48 -14.85 13.38
C VAL A 293 34.89 -15.29 13.74
N THR A 294 35.72 -14.37 14.25
CA THR A 294 37.13 -14.64 14.59
C THR A 294 37.37 -14.89 16.09
N GLY A 295 36.40 -14.59 16.96
CA GLY A 295 36.52 -14.80 18.40
C GLY A 295 36.32 -16.27 18.79
N SER A 296 36.89 -16.68 19.92
CA SER A 296 36.63 -18.01 20.51
C SER A 296 35.21 -18.09 21.08
N ASP A 297 34.71 -19.31 21.28
CA ASP A 297 33.38 -19.52 21.86
C ASP A 297 33.28 -18.90 23.26
N GLU A 298 34.36 -18.94 24.05
CA GLU A 298 34.42 -18.34 25.39
C GLU A 298 34.26 -16.82 25.33
N LEU A 299 35.05 -16.14 24.47
CA LEU A 299 34.98 -14.68 24.32
C LEU A 299 33.58 -14.24 23.82
N ILE A 300 33.01 -14.97 22.87
CA ILE A 300 31.68 -14.68 22.33
C ILE A 300 30.62 -14.85 23.42
N ASN A 301 30.66 -15.94 24.19
CA ASN A 301 29.71 -16.18 25.27
C ASN A 301 29.81 -15.10 26.36
N GLN A 302 31.03 -14.66 26.71
CA GLN A 302 31.23 -13.54 27.63
C GLN A 302 30.63 -12.24 27.09
N ALA A 303 30.89 -11.90 25.82
CA ALA A 303 30.32 -10.71 25.20
C ALA A 303 28.79 -10.75 25.13
N MET A 304 28.20 -11.90 24.83
CA MET A 304 26.74 -12.07 24.81
C MET A 304 26.11 -11.94 26.19
N ASN A 305 26.77 -12.44 27.25
CA ASN A 305 26.32 -12.26 28.63
C ASN A 305 26.39 -10.78 29.04
N GLN A 306 27.46 -10.05 28.68
CA GLN A 306 27.55 -8.61 28.93
C GLN A 306 26.40 -7.82 28.29
N ILE A 307 26.07 -8.12 27.03
CA ILE A 307 24.93 -7.48 26.35
C ILE A 307 23.60 -7.83 27.03
N LYS A 308 23.44 -9.08 27.50
CA LYS A 308 22.22 -9.54 28.16
C LYS A 308 22.00 -8.85 29.51
N GLU A 309 23.05 -8.68 30.30
CA GLU A 309 22.98 -8.13 31.66
C GLU A 309 23.00 -6.60 31.67
N ASN A 310 23.88 -5.99 30.87
CA ASN A 310 24.15 -4.55 30.92
C ASN A 310 23.64 -3.79 29.70
N GLY A 311 23.23 -4.49 28.64
CA GLY A 311 22.78 -3.86 27.39
C GLY A 311 23.93 -3.28 26.57
N PHE A 312 23.66 -2.16 25.90
CA PHE A 312 24.60 -1.41 25.07
C PHE A 312 24.26 0.08 25.10
N ILE A 313 25.20 0.93 24.70
CA ILE A 313 24.96 2.38 24.64
C ILE A 313 24.00 2.68 23.49
N ASN A 314 22.91 3.38 23.77
CA ASN A 314 21.83 3.65 22.81
C ASN A 314 22.19 4.79 21.82
N PHE A 315 23.25 4.61 21.03
CA PHE A 315 23.66 5.53 19.99
C PHE A 315 22.70 5.55 18.79
N TYR A 316 22.64 6.69 18.10
CA TYR A 316 22.19 6.72 16.72
C TYR A 316 23.30 6.12 15.83
N GLY A 317 23.03 4.99 15.17
CA GLY A 317 24.02 4.38 14.27
C GLY A 317 24.25 5.16 12.96
N LEU A 318 25.32 4.81 12.22
CA LEU A 318 25.76 5.48 10.98
C LEU A 318 24.65 5.71 9.94
N GLN A 319 23.67 4.82 9.86
CA GLN A 319 22.51 4.97 8.96
C GLN A 319 21.73 6.28 9.19
N ARG A 320 21.81 6.90 10.38
CA ARG A 320 21.17 8.19 10.66
C ARG A 320 21.93 9.40 10.14
N PHE A 321 23.22 9.26 9.90
CA PHE A 321 24.05 10.34 9.38
C PHE A 321 24.15 10.34 7.85
N GLY A 322 23.62 9.30 7.21
CA GLY A 322 23.70 9.08 5.77
C GLY A 322 24.89 8.18 5.41
N ASN A 323 24.87 7.63 4.19
CA ASN A 323 25.90 6.68 3.74
C ASN A 323 27.09 7.36 3.03
N ASP A 324 27.14 8.69 3.03
CA ASP A 324 28.04 9.46 2.19
C ASP A 324 28.76 10.53 3.00
N LYS A 325 30.09 10.46 3.00
CA LYS A 325 30.95 11.39 3.72
C LYS A 325 31.06 12.77 3.06
N GLU A 326 30.78 12.90 1.76
CA GLU A 326 30.88 14.19 1.05
C GLU A 326 29.76 15.16 1.41
N VAL A 327 28.59 14.61 1.80
CA VAL A 327 27.43 15.37 2.25
C VAL A 327 26.79 14.68 3.46
N PRO A 328 27.40 14.82 4.66
CA PRO A 328 26.83 14.29 5.88
C PRO A 328 25.52 15.01 6.22
N THR A 329 24.49 14.27 6.60
CA THR A 329 23.16 14.85 6.87
C THR A 329 23.17 15.84 8.03
N PHE A 330 24.02 15.64 9.04
CA PHE A 330 24.13 16.55 10.17
C PHE A 330 24.67 17.93 9.76
N GLN A 331 25.53 18.02 8.74
CA GLN A 331 26.04 19.29 8.24
C GLN A 331 24.95 20.13 7.56
N ILE A 332 24.02 19.46 6.87
CA ILE A 332 22.81 20.11 6.35
C ILE A 332 21.97 20.64 7.52
N GLY A 333 21.76 19.81 8.55
CA GLY A 333 21.04 20.20 9.77
C GLY A 333 21.63 21.42 10.46
N VAL A 334 22.96 21.48 10.63
CA VAL A 334 23.67 22.63 11.21
C VAL A 334 23.42 23.90 10.40
N ASN A 335 23.51 23.84 9.07
CA ASN A 335 23.25 25.02 8.22
C ASN A 335 21.79 25.49 8.34
N LEU A 336 20.83 24.58 8.40
CA LEU A 336 19.42 24.94 8.60
C LEU A 336 19.20 25.64 9.95
N LEU A 337 19.80 25.13 11.03
CA LEU A 337 19.70 25.73 12.37
C LEU A 337 20.35 27.11 12.46
N LEU A 338 21.45 27.33 11.73
CA LEU A 338 22.14 28.62 11.64
C LEU A 338 21.45 29.62 10.70
N GLY A 339 20.33 29.26 10.06
CA GLY A 339 19.67 30.09 9.05
C GLY A 339 20.45 30.23 7.74
N LYS A 340 21.45 29.36 7.51
CA LYS A 340 22.27 29.29 6.30
C LYS A 340 21.56 28.50 5.20
N TRP A 341 20.42 29.02 4.75
CA TRP A 341 19.50 28.32 3.84
C TRP A 341 20.15 28.00 2.49
N LYS A 342 20.96 28.94 1.96
CA LYS A 342 21.63 28.79 0.68
C LYS A 342 22.65 27.66 0.73
N GLU A 343 23.44 27.61 1.80
CA GLU A 343 24.45 26.59 2.04
C GLU A 343 23.81 25.21 2.25
N ALA A 344 22.70 25.15 3.00
CA ALA A 344 21.92 23.92 3.15
C ALA A 344 21.39 23.40 1.80
N ALA A 345 20.81 24.28 0.97
CA ALA A 345 20.33 23.92 -0.36
C ALA A 345 21.47 23.46 -1.28
N GLN A 346 22.62 24.14 -1.25
CA GLN A 346 23.80 23.77 -2.01
C GLN A 346 24.33 22.39 -1.61
N LEU A 347 24.36 22.05 -0.32
CA LEU A 347 24.75 20.72 0.15
C LEU A 347 23.79 19.63 -0.36
N ILE A 348 22.48 19.86 -0.32
CA ILE A 348 21.47 18.91 -0.80
C ILE A 348 21.64 18.64 -2.31
N LEU A 349 21.92 19.70 -3.09
CA LEU A 349 22.03 19.65 -4.55
C LEU A 349 23.43 19.27 -5.03
N LYS A 350 24.42 19.19 -4.14
CA LYS A 350 25.79 18.81 -4.47
C LYS A 350 25.82 17.43 -5.14
N PRO A 351 26.38 17.30 -6.36
CA PRO A 351 26.71 16.01 -6.95
C PRO A 351 27.77 15.32 -6.10
N LYS A 352 27.62 14.01 -5.89
CA LYS A 352 28.55 13.21 -5.07
C LYS A 352 29.24 12.17 -5.96
N THR A 353 30.45 11.77 -5.64
CA THR A 353 31.17 10.73 -6.40
C THR A 353 30.43 9.40 -6.37
N SER A 354 29.71 9.15 -5.29
CA SER A 354 28.90 7.96 -5.08
C SER A 354 27.58 7.94 -5.85
N ASP A 355 27.16 9.07 -6.44
CA ASP A 355 25.90 9.18 -7.18
C ASP A 355 25.95 8.33 -8.46
N ASP A 356 24.86 7.59 -8.73
CA ASP A 356 24.72 6.82 -9.97
C ASP A 356 24.47 7.79 -11.14
N PRO A 357 25.39 7.92 -12.11
CA PRO A 357 25.27 8.93 -13.17
C PRO A 357 24.09 8.67 -14.12
N PHE A 358 23.51 7.47 -14.10
CA PHE A 358 22.37 7.11 -14.93
C PHE A 358 21.04 7.51 -14.30
N GLU A 359 21.00 7.77 -12.99
CA GLU A 359 19.81 8.28 -12.31
C GLU A 359 19.53 9.74 -12.69
N ASP A 360 18.26 10.05 -12.93
CA ASP A 360 17.84 11.40 -13.35
C ASP A 360 18.14 12.46 -12.29
N VAL A 361 18.12 12.08 -11.01
CA VAL A 361 18.50 12.95 -9.89
C VAL A 361 19.98 13.34 -9.98
N SER A 362 20.87 12.41 -10.27
CA SER A 362 22.30 12.68 -10.41
C SER A 362 22.59 13.60 -11.60
N LYS A 363 21.89 13.39 -12.73
CA LYS A 363 21.96 14.28 -13.89
C LYS A 363 21.46 15.68 -13.55
N ALA A 364 20.33 15.79 -12.85
CA ALA A 364 19.76 17.06 -12.43
C ALA A 364 20.72 17.83 -11.50
N LYS A 365 21.30 17.15 -10.49
CA LYS A 365 22.33 17.73 -9.63
C LYS A 365 23.54 18.23 -10.41
N LYS A 366 24.04 17.44 -11.37
CA LYS A 366 25.17 17.83 -12.21
C LYS A 366 24.86 19.08 -13.03
N ILE A 367 23.70 19.12 -13.70
CA ILE A 367 23.24 20.30 -14.45
C ILE A 367 23.18 21.52 -13.54
N TYR A 368 22.56 21.39 -12.36
CA TYR A 368 22.46 22.48 -11.41
C TYR A 368 23.84 22.98 -10.95
N SER A 369 24.77 22.07 -10.68
CA SER A 369 26.14 22.41 -10.29
C SER A 369 26.93 23.12 -11.39
N GLU A 370 26.67 22.81 -12.66
CA GLU A 370 27.36 23.42 -13.81
C GLU A 370 26.74 24.75 -14.23
N THR A 371 25.42 24.91 -14.10
CA THR A 371 24.71 26.06 -14.67
C THR A 371 24.07 26.99 -13.65
N GLY A 372 23.88 26.56 -12.40
CA GLY A 372 23.09 27.27 -11.39
C GLY A 372 21.58 27.37 -11.71
N ASP A 373 21.12 26.71 -12.78
CA ASP A 373 19.75 26.83 -13.29
C ASP A 373 18.88 25.66 -12.77
N ALA A 374 18.01 25.98 -11.81
CA ALA A 374 17.08 25.01 -11.23
C ALA A 374 16.01 24.53 -12.21
N GLY A 375 15.56 25.37 -13.15
CA GLY A 375 14.57 25.01 -14.14
C GLY A 375 15.12 23.97 -15.13
N LYS A 376 16.34 24.20 -15.60
CA LYS A 376 17.05 23.24 -16.48
C LYS A 376 17.32 21.91 -15.79
N ALA A 377 17.72 21.94 -14.51
CA ALA A 377 17.91 20.73 -13.72
C ALA A 377 16.60 19.95 -13.52
N TYR A 378 15.52 20.65 -13.20
CA TYR A 378 14.20 20.07 -12.96
C TYR A 378 13.60 19.43 -14.22
N GLY A 379 13.81 20.01 -15.41
CA GLY A 379 13.34 19.45 -16.69
C GLY A 379 13.86 18.04 -17.03
N VAL A 380 14.91 17.56 -16.35
CA VAL A 380 15.38 16.17 -16.47
C VAL A 380 14.56 15.19 -15.63
N LEU A 381 13.95 15.66 -14.54
CA LEU A 381 13.14 14.84 -13.63
C LEU A 381 11.72 14.59 -14.17
N GLU A 382 11.18 15.51 -14.98
CA GLU A 382 9.79 15.47 -15.49
C GLU A 382 9.57 14.52 -16.67
N LYS A 383 10.60 13.87 -17.23
CA LYS A 383 10.47 13.01 -18.42
C LYS A 383 9.81 11.63 -18.16
N LYS A 384 8.81 11.55 -17.29
CA LYS A 384 8.09 10.29 -16.95
C LYS A 384 6.65 10.25 -17.39
#